data_AF-H0F2K1-F1
#
_entry.id   AF-H0F2K1-F1
#
_cell.length_a   1.000
_cell.length_b   1.000
_cell.length_c   1.000
_cell.angle_alpha   90.00
_cell.angle_beta   90.00
_cell.angle_gamma   90.00
#
_symmetry.space_group_name_H-M   'P 1'
#
loop_
_entity.id
_entity.type
_entity.pdbx_description
1 polymer ?
#
loop_
_entity_poly.entity_id
_entity_poly.type
_entity_poly.pdbx_seq_one_letter_code
_entity_poly.pdbx_strand_id
1 'polypeptide(L)'
;MLISIIFLWVALAIVVGAMAARRGRKRFGWTILACLISPVIAGLFLMSIADRSPHARQPVLATHVDCPLCGKRILREARVCRHCGGDVTQAADAGARTTPSTGYWYDYPDPSSTLERTGDRVALARAVPPWIVVDQSLDSIIIGSRWPGQLWRVRVEELGDMSGLVAQPGYWRAASIELLEAMPLATLFGPHGDAVLEIVEQIGGLSRAQAQALAGGLPADAPAAYGRAWARWSRAGEEAVDAAEDEWRGTLAAARRGDKARSPIHGGFLLIHEQLRKRAEDVDGEDAFILVEEDGETEQLLAPLWQGACDAFLYAAMARAAPQCVEKDDAAPLTQAWSRVYAAAGQRG
;
A
#
# COMPACT_ATOMS: atom_id res chain seq x y z
N MET A 1 -55.50 14.42 -4.29
CA MET A 1 -54.65 13.32 -3.77
C MET A 1 -53.39 13.14 -4.62
N LEU A 2 -53.51 12.91 -5.94
CA LEU A 2 -52.36 12.75 -6.85
C LEU A 2 -51.38 13.94 -6.83
N ILE A 3 -51.91 15.16 -6.88
CA ILE A 3 -51.11 16.41 -6.88
C ILE A 3 -50.25 16.52 -5.61
N SER A 4 -50.81 16.23 -4.44
CA SER A 4 -50.09 16.26 -3.16
C SER A 4 -48.96 15.22 -3.08
N ILE A 5 -49.15 14.05 -3.70
CA ILE A 5 -48.13 13.00 -3.79
C ILE A 5 -46.97 13.45 -4.67
N ILE A 6 -47.26 14.09 -5.81
CA ILE A 6 -46.23 14.63 -6.71
C ILE A 6 -45.41 15.73 -6.02
N PHE A 7 -46.06 16.64 -5.29
CA PHE A 7 -45.35 17.68 -4.53
C PHE A 7 -44.43 17.09 -3.45
N LEU A 8 -44.90 16.09 -2.68
CA LEU A 8 -44.09 15.41 -1.68
C LEU A 8 -42.90 14.67 -2.33
N TRP A 9 -43.14 14.02 -3.47
CA TRP A 9 -42.11 13.30 -4.22
C TRP A 9 -40.98 14.21 -4.69
N VAL A 10 -41.33 15.35 -5.30
CA VAL A 10 -40.36 16.35 -5.76
C VAL A 10 -39.62 16.98 -4.58
N ALA A 11 -40.31 17.27 -3.47
CA ALA A 11 -39.66 17.78 -2.26
C ALA A 11 -38.60 16.81 -1.71
N LEU A 12 -38.90 15.52 -1.64
CA LEU A 12 -37.96 14.49 -1.21
C LEU A 12 -36.76 14.35 -2.17
N ALA A 13 -36.99 14.43 -3.49
CA ALA A 13 -35.90 14.41 -4.47
C ALA A 13 -34.97 15.63 -4.35
N ILE A 14 -35.51 16.81 -4.02
CA ILE A 14 -34.71 18.01 -3.73
C ILE A 14 -33.87 17.81 -2.47
N VAL A 15 -34.42 17.19 -1.41
CA VAL A 15 -33.67 16.86 -0.18
C VAL A 15 -32.50 15.92 -0.48
N VAL A 16 -32.69 14.88 -1.30
CA VAL A 16 -31.62 13.97 -1.71
C VAL A 16 -30.53 14.72 -2.49
N GLY A 17 -30.91 15.61 -3.41
CA GLY A 17 -29.94 16.45 -4.12
C GLY A 17 -29.17 17.40 -3.21
N ALA A 18 -29.83 18.00 -2.22
CA ALA A 18 -29.18 18.84 -1.21
C ALA A 18 -28.20 18.03 -0.34
N MET A 19 -28.58 16.81 0.03
CA MET A 19 -27.73 15.86 0.77
C MET A 19 -26.52 15.43 -0.07
N ALA A 20 -26.68 15.23 -1.37
CA ALA A 20 -25.60 14.90 -2.29
C ALA A 20 -24.60 16.05 -2.44
N ALA A 21 -25.11 17.30 -2.48
CA ALA A 21 -24.27 18.49 -2.53
C ALA A 21 -23.38 18.63 -1.29
N ARG A 22 -23.91 18.29 -0.10
CA ARG A 22 -23.13 18.27 1.15
C ARG A 22 -22.02 17.23 1.14
N ARG A 23 -22.18 16.14 0.36
CA ARG A 23 -21.17 15.09 0.16
C ARG A 23 -20.26 15.29 -1.05
N GLY A 24 -20.17 16.53 -1.56
CA GLY A 24 -19.28 16.88 -2.68
C GLY A 24 -19.71 16.35 -4.05
N ARG A 25 -21.01 16.05 -4.24
CA ARG A 25 -21.55 15.56 -5.53
C ARG A 25 -22.45 16.60 -6.19
N LYS A 26 -22.62 16.50 -7.52
CA LYS A 26 -23.44 17.45 -8.31
C LYS A 26 -24.92 17.37 -7.89
N ARG A 27 -25.43 18.42 -7.22
CA ARG A 27 -26.81 18.55 -6.71
C ARG A 27 -27.86 18.17 -7.76
N PHE A 28 -27.74 18.76 -8.95
CA PHE A 28 -28.73 18.63 -10.02
C PHE A 28 -28.86 17.19 -10.53
N GLY A 29 -27.73 16.48 -10.69
CA GLY A 29 -27.74 15.08 -11.13
C GLY A 29 -28.44 14.14 -10.14
N TRP A 30 -28.22 14.35 -8.84
CA TRP A 30 -28.85 13.54 -7.79
C TRP A 30 -30.34 13.84 -7.59
N THR A 31 -30.78 15.08 -7.78
CA THR A 31 -32.22 15.40 -7.78
C THR A 31 -32.94 14.73 -8.94
N ILE A 32 -32.36 14.75 -10.15
CA ILE A 32 -32.94 14.07 -11.32
C ILE A 32 -32.99 12.56 -11.11
N LEU A 33 -31.90 11.96 -10.62
CA LEU A 33 -31.82 10.53 -10.32
C LEU A 33 -32.87 10.10 -9.28
N ALA A 34 -33.04 10.90 -8.22
CA ALA A 34 -34.06 10.67 -7.20
C ALA A 34 -35.49 10.80 -7.72
N CYS A 35 -35.75 11.71 -8.67
CA CYS A 35 -37.05 11.82 -9.34
C CYS A 35 -37.37 10.62 -10.24
N LEU A 36 -36.37 10.07 -10.94
CA LEU A 36 -36.52 8.98 -11.91
C LEU A 36 -36.72 7.61 -11.27
N ILE A 37 -35.94 7.29 -10.23
CA ILE A 37 -35.94 5.94 -9.62
C ILE A 37 -36.87 5.93 -8.41
N SER A 38 -36.49 6.65 -7.36
CA SER A 38 -37.24 6.82 -6.11
C SER A 38 -36.37 7.64 -5.16
N PRO A 39 -36.91 8.67 -4.47
CA PRO A 39 -36.14 9.44 -3.51
C PRO A 39 -35.57 8.59 -2.36
N VAL A 40 -36.28 7.54 -1.96
CA VAL A 40 -35.84 6.64 -0.88
C VAL A 40 -34.64 5.79 -1.33
N ILE A 41 -34.74 5.18 -2.51
CA ILE A 41 -33.67 4.32 -3.05
C ILE A 41 -32.42 5.16 -3.37
N ALA A 42 -32.60 6.31 -4.01
CA ALA A 42 -31.50 7.24 -4.30
C ALA A 42 -30.85 7.77 -3.00
N GLY A 43 -31.64 8.05 -1.97
CA GLY A 43 -31.14 8.46 -0.66
C GLY A 43 -30.30 7.37 0.03
N LEU A 44 -30.77 6.12 0.03
CA LEU A 44 -30.02 4.98 0.58
C LEU A 44 -28.73 4.71 -0.19
N PHE A 45 -28.79 4.76 -1.53
CA PHE A 45 -27.61 4.61 -2.36
C PHE A 45 -26.58 5.72 -2.11
N LEU A 46 -27.04 6.97 -1.97
CA LEU A 46 -26.19 8.10 -1.57
C LEU A 46 -25.54 7.90 -0.19
N MET A 47 -26.20 7.22 0.73
CA MET A 47 -25.65 6.89 2.06
C MET A 47 -24.56 5.83 2.01
N SER A 48 -24.66 4.87 1.09
CA SER A 48 -23.72 3.74 0.93
C SER A 48 -22.40 4.12 0.24
N ILE A 49 -22.40 5.17 -0.58
CA ILE A 49 -21.21 5.60 -1.33
C ILE A 49 -20.36 6.63 -0.56
N ALA A 50 -19.05 6.62 -0.81
CA ALA A 50 -18.08 7.51 -0.16
C ALA A 50 -18.39 9.01 -0.35
N ASP A 51 -18.12 9.78 0.70
CA ASP A 51 -18.20 11.25 0.73
C ASP A 51 -17.01 11.87 -0.04
N ARG A 52 -17.30 12.78 -0.99
CA ARG A 52 -16.30 13.45 -1.84
C ARG A 52 -16.17 14.94 -1.52
N SER A 53 -16.76 15.40 -0.42
CA SER A 53 -16.72 16.82 -0.06
C SER A 53 -15.30 17.29 0.26
N PRO A 54 -14.96 18.56 0.00
CA PRO A 54 -13.66 19.14 0.38
C PRO A 54 -13.39 19.04 1.89
N HIS A 55 -14.43 18.95 2.71
CA HIS A 55 -14.35 18.76 4.16
C HIS A 55 -13.96 17.32 4.56
N ALA A 56 -14.17 16.33 3.69
CA ALA A 56 -13.69 14.96 3.90
C ALA A 56 -12.17 14.82 3.71
N ARG A 57 -11.51 15.84 3.12
CA ARG A 57 -10.05 15.89 2.87
C ARG A 57 -9.32 16.95 3.70
N GLN A 58 -10.02 17.71 4.54
CA GLN A 58 -9.37 18.59 5.51
C GLN A 58 -9.10 17.79 6.80
N PRO A 59 -7.89 17.89 7.40
CA PRO A 59 -7.67 17.33 8.71
C PRO A 59 -8.65 18.01 9.67
N VAL A 60 -9.62 17.25 10.17
CA VAL A 60 -10.50 17.72 11.23
C VAL A 60 -9.59 17.95 12.43
N LEU A 61 -9.29 19.22 12.74
CA LEU A 61 -8.80 19.58 14.07
C LEU A 61 -9.89 19.12 15.05
N ALA A 62 -9.72 17.92 15.59
CA ALA A 62 -10.63 17.34 16.56
C ALA A 62 -10.44 18.09 17.88
N THR A 63 -11.13 19.22 18.02
CA THR A 63 -11.23 20.00 19.25
C THR A 63 -11.84 19.19 20.40
N HIS A 64 -12.46 18.05 20.09
CA HIS A 64 -13.10 17.16 21.04
C HIS A 64 -12.55 15.74 20.93
N VAL A 65 -12.42 15.09 22.09
CA VAL A 65 -12.04 13.68 22.27
C VAL A 65 -13.03 13.01 23.23
N ASP A 66 -13.13 11.68 23.20
CA ASP A 66 -13.91 10.96 24.20
C ASP A 66 -13.11 10.79 25.49
N CYS A 67 -13.76 11.05 26.63
CA CYS A 67 -13.11 10.90 27.93
C CYS A 67 -12.72 9.44 28.16
N PRO A 68 -11.44 9.13 28.45
CA PRO A 68 -10.98 7.74 28.66
C PRO A 68 -11.60 7.07 29.89
N LEU A 69 -12.17 7.85 30.82
CA LEU A 69 -12.77 7.35 32.06
C LEU A 69 -14.27 7.05 31.94
N CYS A 70 -14.99 7.73 31.05
CA CYS A 70 -16.46 7.62 31.00
C CYS A 70 -17.06 7.63 29.59
N GLY A 71 -16.25 7.72 28.54
CA GLY A 71 -16.68 7.62 27.14
C GLY A 71 -17.48 8.80 26.60
N LYS A 72 -17.68 9.87 27.37
CA LYS A 72 -18.39 11.08 26.94
C LYS A 72 -17.44 12.10 26.32
N ARG A 73 -17.89 12.83 25.29
CA ARG A 73 -17.09 13.88 24.63
C ARG A 73 -16.71 15.02 25.55
N ILE A 74 -15.41 15.33 25.57
CA ILE A 74 -14.77 16.45 26.24
C ILE A 74 -13.90 17.24 25.25
N LEU A 75 -13.47 18.44 25.64
CA LEU A 75 -12.47 19.19 24.88
C LEU A 75 -11.12 18.46 24.93
N ARG A 76 -10.37 18.49 23.83
CA ARG A 76 -9.04 17.84 23.74
C ARG A 76 -8.06 18.35 24.80
N GLU A 77 -8.15 19.62 25.17
CA GLU A 77 -7.33 20.27 26.20
C GLU A 77 -7.88 20.17 27.63
N ALA A 78 -9.00 19.46 27.83
CA ALA A 78 -9.58 19.31 29.16
C ALA A 78 -8.62 18.53 30.07
N ARG A 79 -8.28 19.10 31.24
CA ARG A 79 -7.53 18.38 32.30
C ARG A 79 -8.45 17.56 33.21
N VAL A 80 -9.70 18.00 33.37
CA VAL A 80 -10.72 17.32 34.18
C VAL A 80 -11.97 17.14 33.33
N CYS A 81 -12.55 15.94 33.34
CA CYS A 81 -13.76 15.65 32.58
C CYS A 81 -14.98 16.32 33.22
N ARG A 82 -15.66 17.19 32.48
CA ARG A 82 -16.91 17.85 32.93
C ARG A 82 -18.06 16.89 33.25
N HIS A 83 -17.99 15.64 32.80
CA HIS A 83 -19.08 14.68 32.94
C HIS A 83 -18.91 13.70 34.09
N CYS A 84 -17.69 13.23 34.36
CA CYS A 84 -17.41 12.29 35.45
C CYS A 84 -16.53 12.89 36.57
N GLY A 85 -15.97 14.08 36.38
CA GLY A 85 -15.09 14.73 37.35
C GLY A 85 -13.68 14.12 37.45
N GLY A 86 -13.37 13.07 36.69
CA GLY A 86 -12.06 12.44 36.70
C GLY A 86 -10.97 13.28 36.03
N ASP A 87 -9.76 13.23 36.60
CA ASP A 87 -8.55 13.81 36.01
C ASP A 87 -8.14 12.98 34.78
N VAL A 88 -8.27 13.58 33.59
CA VAL A 88 -7.99 12.90 32.32
C VAL A 88 -6.52 13.01 31.92
N THR A 89 -5.71 13.85 32.59
CA THR A 89 -4.26 13.91 32.35
C THR A 89 -3.60 12.62 32.83
N GLN A 90 -3.95 12.16 34.05
CA GLN A 90 -3.43 10.90 34.58
C GLN A 90 -3.90 9.67 33.78
N ALA A 91 -5.10 9.71 33.18
CA ALA A 91 -5.61 8.62 32.35
C ALA A 91 -4.95 8.59 30.96
N ALA A 92 -4.59 9.75 30.38
CA ALA A 92 -3.77 9.83 29.18
C ALA A 92 -2.33 9.34 29.46
N ASP A 93 -1.75 9.74 30.60
CA ASP A 93 -0.42 9.30 31.04
C ASP A 93 -0.40 7.81 31.49
N ALA A 94 -1.54 7.26 31.90
CA ALA A 94 -1.71 5.83 32.18
C ALA A 94 -1.95 5.02 30.89
N GLY A 95 -2.61 5.60 29.88
CA GLY A 95 -2.70 5.01 28.53
C GLY A 95 -1.37 5.00 27.77
N ALA A 96 -0.46 5.94 28.11
CA ALA A 96 0.92 5.98 27.64
C ALA A 96 1.85 4.97 28.33
N ARG A 97 1.43 4.36 29.45
CA ARG A 97 2.13 3.21 30.07
C ARG A 97 1.68 1.91 29.40
N THR A 98 2.11 1.83 28.16
CA THR A 98 2.23 0.75 27.18
C THR A 98 2.20 -0.69 27.71
N THR A 99 1.30 -1.50 27.17
CA THR A 99 1.72 -2.85 26.74
C THR A 99 2.88 -2.65 25.75
N PRO A 100 4.06 -3.28 25.95
CA PRO A 100 5.18 -3.10 25.03
C PRO A 100 4.76 -3.50 23.62
N SER A 101 4.65 -2.49 22.74
CA SER A 101 4.25 -2.67 21.34
C SER A 101 5.49 -3.06 20.55
N THR A 102 5.62 -4.36 20.25
CA THR A 102 6.71 -4.90 19.43
C THR A 102 6.25 -4.97 17.98
N GLY A 103 7.09 -4.53 17.06
CA GLY A 103 6.83 -4.55 15.64
C GLY A 103 8.12 -4.60 14.83
N TYR A 104 8.04 -4.12 13.60
CA TYR A 104 9.13 -4.18 12.63
C TYR A 104 9.48 -2.79 12.14
N TRP A 105 10.77 -2.53 11.99
CA TRP A 105 11.28 -1.28 11.46
C TRP A 105 12.29 -1.57 10.37
N TYR A 106 12.04 -1.03 9.18
CA TYR A 106 13.01 -1.01 8.10
C TYR A 106 13.87 0.25 8.21
N ASP A 107 15.08 0.06 8.70
CA ASP A 107 16.07 1.11 8.83
C ASP A 107 16.79 1.31 7.50
N TYR A 108 16.57 2.46 6.89
CA TYR A 108 17.42 2.94 5.81
C TYR A 108 18.20 4.15 6.32
N PRO A 109 19.55 4.11 6.30
CA PRO A 109 20.36 5.23 6.73
C PRO A 109 20.20 6.39 5.73
N ASP A 110 19.28 7.30 6.03
CA ASP A 110 19.16 8.59 5.36
C ASP A 110 20.13 9.58 6.03
N PRO A 111 21.10 10.15 5.30
CA PRO A 111 22.01 11.17 5.85
C PRO A 111 21.29 12.41 6.39
N SER A 112 20.05 12.67 5.93
CA SER A 112 19.21 13.76 6.42
C SER A 112 18.40 13.40 7.67
N SER A 113 18.39 12.13 8.08
CA SER A 113 17.71 11.69 9.31
C SER A 113 18.49 12.10 10.55
N THR A 114 17.84 12.84 11.45
CA THR A 114 18.40 13.28 12.74
C THR A 114 18.14 12.23 13.83
N LEU A 115 18.38 10.96 13.51
CA LEU A 115 18.21 9.86 14.46
C LEU A 115 19.45 9.74 15.34
N GLU A 116 19.24 9.82 16.65
CA GLU A 116 20.26 9.58 17.65
C GLU A 116 20.28 8.09 17.99
N ARG A 117 21.48 7.48 17.96
CA ARG A 117 21.67 6.05 18.21
C ARG A 117 22.59 5.86 19.41
N THR A 118 22.11 5.20 20.45
CA THR A 118 22.87 4.92 21.67
C THR A 118 22.66 3.47 22.09
N GLY A 119 23.65 2.61 21.87
CA GLY A 119 23.53 1.18 22.12
C GLY A 119 22.47 0.55 21.21
N ASP A 120 21.49 -0.11 21.81
CA ASP A 120 20.31 -0.69 21.17
C ASP A 120 19.14 0.29 21.00
N ARG A 121 19.30 1.55 21.42
CA ARG A 121 18.25 2.56 21.32
C ARG A 121 18.42 3.46 20.10
N VAL A 122 17.31 3.70 19.39
CA VAL A 122 17.21 4.70 18.32
C VAL A 122 16.10 5.69 18.67
N ALA A 123 16.40 6.99 18.63
CA ALA A 123 15.45 8.05 18.97
C ALA A 123 15.54 9.22 18.00
N LEU A 124 14.45 9.98 17.87
CA LEU A 124 14.49 11.29 17.22
C LEU A 124 15.19 12.29 18.13
N ALA A 125 16.10 13.11 17.58
CA ALA A 125 16.69 14.24 18.31
C ALA A 125 15.63 15.20 18.89
N ARG A 126 14.46 15.28 18.24
CA ARG A 126 13.26 15.97 18.73
C ARG A 126 12.04 15.13 18.43
N ALA A 127 11.12 14.98 19.38
CA ALA A 127 9.86 14.25 19.22
C ALA A 127 8.85 15.02 18.35
N VAL A 128 9.18 15.18 17.06
CA VAL A 128 8.37 15.81 16.01
C VAL A 128 8.52 15.02 14.71
N PRO A 129 7.57 15.11 13.77
CA PRO A 129 7.70 14.45 12.46
C PRO A 129 8.98 14.86 11.71
N PRO A 130 9.55 13.97 10.87
CA PRO A 130 9.07 12.64 10.53
C PRO A 130 9.28 11.61 11.66
N TRP A 131 8.24 10.84 11.98
CA TRP A 131 8.29 9.82 13.02
C TRP A 131 8.99 8.54 12.54
N ILE A 132 9.54 7.77 13.49
CA ILE A 132 9.95 6.39 13.21
C ILE A 132 8.67 5.58 12.98
N VAL A 133 8.54 4.94 11.82
CA VAL A 133 7.39 4.08 11.50
C VAL A 133 7.72 2.66 11.89
N VAL A 134 6.96 2.11 12.83
CA VAL A 134 7.08 0.71 13.29
C VAL A 134 5.85 -0.05 12.83
N ASP A 135 5.99 -0.87 11.80
CA ASP A 135 4.92 -1.68 11.24
C ASP A 135 4.56 -2.84 12.17
N GLN A 136 3.26 -3.13 12.29
CA GLN A 136 2.75 -4.21 13.11
C GLN A 136 2.94 -5.58 12.45
N SER A 137 3.09 -5.60 11.12
CA SER A 137 3.29 -6.80 10.31
C SER A 137 4.20 -6.54 9.12
N LEU A 138 5.00 -7.54 8.75
CA LEU A 138 5.96 -7.46 7.64
C LEU A 138 5.30 -7.19 6.28
N ASP A 139 4.08 -7.69 6.07
CA ASP A 139 3.33 -7.53 4.83
C ASP A 139 2.83 -6.10 4.57
N SER A 140 2.88 -5.24 5.60
CA SER A 140 2.49 -3.83 5.54
C SER A 140 3.67 -2.88 5.28
N ILE A 141 4.91 -3.36 5.43
CA ILE A 141 6.11 -2.56 5.24
C ILE A 141 6.20 -2.11 3.78
N ILE A 142 6.27 -0.80 3.58
CA ILE A 142 6.50 -0.20 2.27
C ILE A 142 7.99 0.09 2.14
N ILE A 143 8.64 -0.61 1.22
CA ILE A 143 10.04 -0.36 0.86
C ILE A 143 10.03 0.68 -0.27
N GLY A 144 10.51 1.89 0.02
CA GLY A 144 10.66 2.93 -1.00
C GLY A 144 11.82 2.67 -1.96
N SER A 145 12.19 3.68 -2.76
CA SER A 145 13.32 3.65 -3.71
C SER A 145 14.71 3.43 -3.07
N ARG A 146 14.75 3.37 -1.74
CA ARG A 146 15.95 3.34 -0.91
C ARG A 146 16.20 1.93 -0.41
N TRP A 147 17.03 1.22 -1.18
CA TRP A 147 17.46 -0.16 -0.98
C TRP A 147 18.97 -0.27 -1.27
N PRO A 148 19.72 -1.15 -0.57
CA PRO A 148 19.31 -1.95 0.58
C PRO A 148 19.33 -1.15 1.90
N GLY A 149 18.75 -1.75 2.95
CA GLY A 149 18.67 -1.23 4.32
C GLY A 149 18.80 -2.37 5.32
N GLN A 150 18.37 -2.17 6.56
CA GLN A 150 18.37 -3.20 7.61
C GLN A 150 16.96 -3.38 8.16
N LEU A 151 16.53 -4.63 8.33
CA LEU A 151 15.26 -4.93 8.99
C LEU A 151 15.52 -5.27 10.45
N TRP A 152 14.74 -4.66 11.34
CA TRP A 152 14.79 -4.90 12.77
C TRP A 152 13.44 -5.29 13.31
N ARG A 153 13.43 -6.23 14.25
CA ARG A 153 12.34 -6.35 15.22
C ARG A 153 12.63 -5.39 16.37
N VAL A 154 11.66 -4.55 16.70
CA VAL A 154 11.86 -3.43 17.61
C VAL A 154 10.73 -3.33 18.62
N ARG A 155 11.00 -2.71 19.76
CA ARG A 155 9.99 -2.32 20.74
C ARG A 155 9.81 -0.80 20.69
N VAL A 156 8.58 -0.34 20.62
CA VAL A 156 8.26 1.07 20.80
C VAL A 156 8.41 1.42 22.28
N GLU A 157 9.35 2.30 22.60
CA GLU A 157 9.55 2.83 23.95
C GLU A 157 8.74 4.11 24.18
N GLU A 158 8.71 4.98 23.17
CA GLU A 158 7.99 6.25 23.21
C GLU A 158 7.18 6.42 21.92
N LEU A 159 5.86 6.59 22.05
CA LEU A 159 4.97 6.86 20.93
C LEU A 159 5.09 8.31 20.47
N GLY A 160 5.09 8.50 19.15
CA GLY A 160 4.85 9.79 18.53
C GLY A 160 3.36 10.14 18.46
N ASP A 161 3.05 11.27 17.81
CA ASP A 161 1.66 11.70 17.61
C ASP A 161 0.91 10.76 16.65
N MET A 162 0.03 9.94 17.22
CA MET A 162 -0.87 9.03 16.50
C MET A 162 -2.20 9.69 16.07
N SER A 163 -2.40 10.98 16.36
CA SER A 163 -3.64 11.67 16.01
C SER A 163 -3.78 11.90 14.50
N GLY A 164 -5.03 11.90 14.03
CA GLY A 164 -5.36 12.03 12.60
C GLY A 164 -5.21 10.75 11.78
N LEU A 165 -4.78 9.64 12.39
CA LEU A 165 -4.74 8.32 11.76
C LEU A 165 -6.11 7.62 11.86
N VAL A 166 -6.33 6.66 10.94
CA VAL A 166 -7.45 5.71 11.06
C VAL A 166 -7.26 4.82 12.31
N ALA A 167 -8.34 4.25 12.84
CA ALA A 167 -8.33 3.54 14.12
C ALA A 167 -7.32 2.36 14.22
N GLN A 168 -6.97 1.75 13.09
CA GLN A 168 -6.00 0.65 13.01
C GLN A 168 -5.11 0.84 11.77
N PRO A 169 -4.12 1.73 11.86
CA PRO A 169 -3.31 2.13 10.71
C PRO A 169 -2.33 1.03 10.27
N GLY A 170 -2.12 -0.02 11.08
CA GLY A 170 -1.19 -1.11 10.78
C GLY A 170 0.26 -0.83 11.19
N TYR A 171 0.54 0.34 11.73
CA TYR A 171 1.85 0.76 12.22
C TYR A 171 1.71 1.66 13.46
N TRP A 172 2.80 1.90 14.16
CA TRP A 172 2.95 2.94 15.17
C TRP A 172 3.91 4.01 14.70
N ARG A 173 3.62 5.26 15.06
CA ARG A 173 4.61 6.35 15.04
C ARG A 173 5.35 6.32 16.35
N ALA A 174 6.67 6.26 16.31
CA ALA A 174 7.53 6.23 17.48
C ALA A 174 8.47 7.45 17.49
N ALA A 175 8.70 7.97 18.70
CA ALA A 175 9.74 8.94 19.00
C ALA A 175 11.05 8.24 19.39
N SER A 176 10.96 7.11 20.09
CA SER A 176 12.09 6.21 20.32
C SER A 176 11.70 4.75 20.29
N ILE A 177 12.65 3.92 19.89
CA ILE A 177 12.55 2.47 19.77
C ILE A 177 13.79 1.80 20.35
N GLU A 178 13.60 0.58 20.85
CA GLU A 178 14.66 -0.35 21.24
C GLU A 178 14.80 -1.42 20.15
N LEU A 179 16.01 -1.63 19.68
CA LEU A 179 16.39 -2.67 18.72
C LEU A 179 16.50 -4.01 19.44
N LEU A 180 15.60 -4.95 19.14
CA LEU A 180 15.58 -6.25 19.79
C LEU A 180 16.41 -7.27 19.02
N GLU A 181 16.24 -7.31 17.71
CA GLU A 181 16.81 -8.35 16.85
C GLU A 181 16.94 -7.86 15.41
N ALA A 182 18.12 -8.02 14.82
CA ALA A 182 18.32 -7.83 13.39
C ALA A 182 17.72 -9.02 12.64
N MET A 183 16.85 -8.75 11.67
CA MET A 183 16.14 -9.77 10.92
C MET A 183 16.71 -9.94 9.52
N PRO A 184 16.71 -11.18 8.96
CA PRO A 184 17.07 -11.39 7.56
C PRO A 184 16.12 -10.61 6.63
N LEU A 185 16.69 -9.87 5.67
CA LEU A 185 15.90 -9.05 4.73
C LEU A 185 14.89 -9.87 3.92
N ALA A 186 15.16 -11.14 3.64
CA ALA A 186 14.25 -12.04 2.91
C ALA A 186 12.87 -12.13 3.58
N THR A 187 12.80 -11.97 4.91
CA THR A 187 11.53 -12.04 5.65
C THR A 187 10.54 -10.94 5.25
N LEU A 188 11.00 -9.83 4.65
CA LEU A 188 10.15 -8.77 4.10
C LEU A 188 9.20 -9.29 3.00
N PHE A 189 9.58 -10.34 2.30
CA PHE A 189 8.91 -10.80 1.08
C PHE A 189 8.17 -12.13 1.25
N GLY A 190 7.98 -12.56 2.50
CA GLY A 190 7.29 -13.81 2.82
C GLY A 190 8.19 -15.05 2.77
N PRO A 191 7.61 -16.26 2.71
CA PRO A 191 8.33 -17.53 2.90
C PRO A 191 9.43 -17.82 1.89
N HIS A 192 9.34 -17.25 0.69
CA HIS A 192 10.30 -17.45 -0.41
C HIS A 192 11.07 -16.16 -0.75
N GLY A 193 11.24 -15.28 0.23
CA GLY A 193 11.84 -13.97 -0.02
C GLY A 193 13.29 -13.98 -0.48
N ASP A 194 14.04 -15.06 -0.26
CA ASP A 194 15.39 -15.22 -0.81
C ASP A 194 15.39 -15.13 -2.34
N ALA A 195 14.34 -15.64 -3.00
CA ALA A 195 14.20 -15.53 -4.45
C ALA A 195 14.00 -14.07 -4.92
N VAL A 196 13.36 -13.21 -4.09
CA VAL A 196 13.25 -11.78 -4.37
C VAL A 196 14.60 -11.10 -4.23
N LEU A 197 15.37 -11.44 -3.19
CA LEU A 197 16.72 -10.90 -2.99
C LEU A 197 17.65 -11.26 -4.14
N GLU A 198 17.64 -12.51 -4.59
CA GLU A 198 18.45 -12.95 -5.74
C GLU A 198 18.08 -12.19 -7.02
N ILE A 199 16.78 -11.99 -7.26
CA ILE A 199 16.32 -11.19 -8.41
C ILE A 199 16.82 -9.75 -8.33
N VAL A 200 16.68 -9.10 -7.17
CA VAL A 200 17.14 -7.72 -6.97
C VAL A 200 18.67 -7.61 -7.11
N GLU A 201 19.42 -8.61 -6.65
CA GLU A 201 20.86 -8.68 -6.85
C GLU A 201 21.23 -8.72 -8.35
N GLN A 202 20.54 -9.56 -9.14
CA GLN A 202 20.77 -9.63 -10.59
C GLN A 202 20.41 -8.32 -11.30
N ILE A 203 19.38 -7.61 -10.84
CA ILE A 203 19.05 -6.27 -11.37
C ILE A 203 20.21 -5.31 -11.16
N GLY A 204 20.89 -5.34 -10.00
CA GLY A 204 22.04 -4.48 -9.73
C GLY A 204 23.19 -4.60 -10.74
N GLY A 205 23.36 -5.79 -11.33
CA GLY A 205 24.38 -6.08 -12.36
C GLY A 205 23.88 -6.01 -13.81
N LEU A 206 22.59 -5.75 -14.04
CA LEU A 206 21.96 -5.89 -15.36
C LEU A 206 22.59 -4.93 -16.40
N SER A 207 23.10 -5.48 -17.49
CA SER A 207 23.60 -4.70 -18.64
C SER A 207 22.52 -4.51 -19.71
N ARG A 208 22.71 -3.53 -20.60
CA ARG A 208 21.81 -3.31 -21.75
C ARG A 208 21.68 -4.56 -22.63
N ALA A 209 22.77 -5.30 -22.84
CA ALA A 209 22.75 -6.54 -23.63
C ALA A 209 21.94 -7.65 -22.95
N GLN A 210 22.04 -7.78 -21.62
CA GLN A 210 21.18 -8.70 -20.85
C GLN A 210 19.72 -8.26 -20.88
N ALA A 211 19.44 -6.95 -20.78
CA ALA A 211 18.08 -6.43 -20.91
C ALA A 211 17.48 -6.77 -22.29
N GLN A 212 18.26 -6.66 -23.37
CA GLN A 212 17.84 -7.07 -24.72
C GLN A 212 17.55 -8.57 -24.80
N ALA A 213 18.41 -9.40 -24.20
CA ALA A 213 18.22 -10.85 -24.17
C ALA A 213 16.97 -11.25 -23.36
N LEU A 214 16.70 -10.57 -22.24
CA LEU A 214 15.49 -10.78 -21.44
C LEU A 214 14.24 -10.39 -22.23
N ALA A 215 14.20 -9.16 -22.76
CA ALA A 215 13.05 -8.63 -23.49
C ALA A 215 12.74 -9.45 -24.76
N GLY A 216 13.77 -9.81 -25.53
CA GLY A 216 13.61 -10.65 -26.73
C GLY A 216 13.35 -12.13 -26.44
N GLY A 217 13.55 -12.56 -25.18
CA GLY A 217 13.39 -13.95 -24.74
C GLY A 217 12.03 -14.28 -24.12
N LEU A 218 11.14 -13.29 -23.97
CA LEU A 218 9.83 -13.45 -23.35
C LEU A 218 8.93 -14.40 -24.14
N PRO A 219 8.41 -15.48 -23.50
CA PRO A 219 7.39 -16.31 -24.11
C PRO A 219 6.08 -15.56 -24.32
N ALA A 220 5.35 -15.89 -25.40
CA ALA A 220 4.08 -15.24 -25.72
C ALA A 220 2.97 -15.51 -24.68
N ASP A 221 3.06 -16.64 -23.97
CA ASP A 221 2.12 -17.10 -22.94
C ASP A 221 2.46 -16.62 -21.53
N ALA A 222 3.68 -16.09 -21.29
CA ALA A 222 4.12 -15.64 -19.98
C ALA A 222 3.23 -14.53 -19.36
N PRO A 223 2.73 -13.52 -20.12
CA PRO A 223 1.80 -12.53 -19.56
C PRO A 223 0.50 -13.16 -19.06
N ALA A 224 -0.05 -14.12 -19.79
CA ALA A 224 -1.28 -14.82 -19.40
C ALA A 224 -1.05 -15.70 -18.17
N ALA A 225 0.08 -16.42 -18.11
CA ALA A 225 0.49 -17.19 -16.93
C ALA A 225 0.64 -16.31 -15.68
N TYR A 226 1.21 -15.11 -15.84
CA TYR A 226 1.36 -14.12 -14.76
C TYR A 226 0.00 -13.64 -14.26
N GLY A 227 -0.92 -13.34 -15.18
CA GLY A 227 -2.29 -12.93 -14.86
C GLY A 227 -3.08 -14.02 -14.12
N ARG A 228 -2.97 -15.28 -14.56
CA ARG A 228 -3.57 -16.43 -13.86
C ARG A 228 -3.05 -16.55 -12.43
N ALA A 229 -1.76 -16.34 -12.20
CA ALA A 229 -1.18 -16.39 -10.85
C ALA A 229 -1.74 -15.29 -9.93
N TRP A 230 -1.86 -14.05 -10.43
CA TRP A 230 -2.49 -12.95 -9.69
C TRP A 230 -3.97 -13.20 -9.43
N ALA A 231 -4.71 -13.71 -10.42
CA ALA A 231 -6.11 -14.07 -10.27
C ALA A 231 -6.30 -15.15 -9.18
N ARG A 232 -5.45 -16.18 -9.15
CA ARG A 232 -5.46 -17.20 -8.09
C ARG A 232 -5.17 -16.59 -6.72
N TRP A 233 -4.12 -15.77 -6.61
CA TRP A 233 -3.75 -15.13 -5.34
C TRP A 233 -4.86 -14.23 -4.79
N SER A 234 -5.49 -13.41 -5.64
CA SER A 234 -6.51 -12.43 -5.22
C SER A 234 -7.81 -13.08 -4.72
N ARG A 235 -8.05 -14.36 -5.07
CA ARG A 235 -9.27 -15.12 -4.77
C ARG A 235 -9.16 -16.03 -3.55
N ALA A 236 -7.94 -16.38 -3.12
CA ALA A 236 -7.60 -17.09 -1.89
C ALA A 236 -8.70 -18.01 -1.28
N GLY A 237 -9.28 -18.92 -2.08
CA GLY A 237 -10.20 -19.95 -1.61
C GLY A 237 -11.59 -20.03 -2.27
N GLU A 238 -11.97 -19.13 -3.19
CA GLU A 238 -13.24 -19.20 -3.93
C GLU A 238 -13.09 -19.68 -5.38
N GLU A 239 -14.16 -20.30 -5.95
CA GLU A 239 -14.19 -20.83 -7.31
C GLU A 239 -13.97 -19.76 -8.40
N ALA A 240 -13.40 -20.17 -9.52
CA ALA A 240 -12.98 -19.28 -10.60
C ALA A 240 -14.17 -18.69 -11.39
N VAL A 241 -14.17 -17.37 -11.58
CA VAL A 241 -14.90 -16.68 -12.66
C VAL A 241 -13.87 -16.14 -13.65
N ASP A 242 -14.10 -16.17 -14.96
CA ASP A 242 -13.14 -15.64 -15.94
C ASP A 242 -12.86 -14.15 -15.70
N ALA A 243 -11.67 -13.82 -15.19
CA ALA A 243 -11.12 -12.47 -15.29
C ALA A 243 -10.35 -12.39 -16.61
N ALA A 244 -10.49 -11.29 -17.35
CA ALA A 244 -9.81 -11.13 -18.63
C ALA A 244 -8.28 -11.09 -18.43
N GLU A 245 -7.53 -11.80 -19.29
CA GLU A 245 -6.07 -11.91 -19.20
C GLU A 245 -5.35 -10.54 -19.21
N ASP A 246 -5.92 -9.54 -19.89
CA ASP A 246 -5.36 -8.19 -20.00
C ASP A 246 -5.45 -7.38 -18.70
N GLU A 247 -6.33 -7.74 -17.76
CA GLU A 247 -6.54 -6.96 -16.52
C GLU A 247 -5.32 -6.98 -15.58
N TRP A 248 -4.47 -8.01 -15.69
CA TRP A 248 -3.42 -8.28 -14.71
C TRP A 248 -2.00 -8.00 -15.21
N ARG A 249 -1.84 -7.63 -16.48
CA ARG A 249 -0.51 -7.36 -17.06
C ARG A 249 0.16 -6.21 -16.30
N GLY A 250 1.43 -6.41 -15.90
CA GLY A 250 2.20 -5.39 -15.17
C GLY A 250 1.74 -5.12 -13.74
N THR A 251 0.84 -5.93 -13.18
CA THR A 251 0.35 -5.75 -11.80
C THR A 251 1.49 -5.90 -10.79
N LEU A 252 1.75 -4.87 -9.99
CA LEU A 252 2.73 -4.92 -8.88
C LEU A 252 2.06 -5.12 -7.52
N ALA A 253 0.80 -4.70 -7.40
CA ALA A 253 -0.02 -4.84 -6.21
C ALA A 253 -1.50 -4.82 -6.58
N ALA A 254 -2.31 -5.60 -5.87
CA ALA A 254 -3.76 -5.65 -6.03
C ALA A 254 -4.44 -5.87 -4.68
N ALA A 255 -5.69 -5.41 -4.53
CA ALA A 255 -6.46 -5.70 -3.32
C ALA A 255 -6.88 -7.18 -3.31
N ARG A 256 -6.54 -7.92 -2.26
CA ARG A 256 -7.09 -9.26 -2.04
C ARG A 256 -8.44 -9.16 -1.34
N ARG A 257 -9.41 -9.97 -1.78
CA ARG A 257 -10.70 -10.05 -1.08
C ARG A 257 -10.51 -10.75 0.27
N GLY A 258 -11.05 -10.16 1.33
CA GLY A 258 -11.07 -10.76 2.66
C GLY A 258 -9.98 -10.28 3.62
N ASP A 259 -8.92 -9.62 3.15
CA ASP A 259 -7.89 -9.03 4.01
C ASP A 259 -7.20 -7.80 3.43
N LYS A 260 -6.13 -7.33 4.11
CA LYS A 260 -5.35 -6.14 3.73
C LYS A 260 -4.14 -6.47 2.85
N ALA A 261 -3.92 -7.72 2.48
CA ALA A 261 -2.75 -8.11 1.70
C ALA A 261 -2.82 -7.49 0.30
N ARG A 262 -1.64 -7.08 -0.21
CA ARG A 262 -1.52 -6.37 -1.49
C ARG A 262 -0.77 -7.14 -2.58
N SER A 263 -0.06 -8.19 -2.21
CA SER A 263 0.76 -8.98 -3.12
C SER A 263 1.09 -10.35 -2.53
N PRO A 264 1.29 -11.40 -3.37
CA PRO A 264 1.74 -12.71 -2.91
C PRO A 264 3.17 -12.71 -2.34
N ILE A 265 3.96 -11.68 -2.64
CA ILE A 265 5.36 -11.52 -2.19
C ILE A 265 5.57 -10.20 -1.42
N HIS A 266 4.50 -9.72 -0.76
CA HIS A 266 4.47 -8.42 -0.06
C HIS A 266 4.99 -7.28 -0.98
N GLY A 267 5.87 -6.41 -0.48
CA GLY A 267 6.48 -5.33 -1.27
C GLY A 267 7.45 -5.78 -2.38
N GLY A 268 7.63 -7.08 -2.63
CA GLY A 268 8.65 -7.60 -3.54
C GLY A 268 8.53 -7.11 -4.99
N PHE A 269 7.33 -7.14 -5.59
CA PHE A 269 7.15 -6.67 -6.97
C PHE A 269 7.40 -5.17 -7.12
N LEU A 270 6.98 -4.37 -6.14
CA LEU A 270 7.25 -2.93 -6.11
C LEU A 270 8.76 -2.67 -6.02
N LEU A 271 9.47 -3.37 -5.15
CA LEU A 271 10.92 -3.24 -5.03
C LEU A 271 11.63 -3.62 -6.34
N ILE A 272 11.26 -4.75 -6.95
CA ILE A 272 11.84 -5.22 -8.22
C ILE A 272 11.66 -4.15 -9.31
N HIS A 273 10.44 -3.63 -9.45
CA HIS A 273 10.13 -2.59 -10.43
C HIS A 273 10.95 -1.32 -10.17
N GLU A 274 11.02 -0.84 -8.93
CA GLU A 274 11.80 0.36 -8.57
C GLU A 274 13.31 0.18 -8.82
N GLN A 275 13.89 -0.95 -8.40
CA GLN A 275 15.31 -1.23 -8.64
C GLN A 275 15.62 -1.34 -10.13
N LEU A 276 14.71 -1.92 -10.92
CA LEU A 276 14.90 -2.02 -12.36
C LEU A 276 14.78 -0.66 -13.05
N ARG A 277 13.84 0.20 -12.65
CA ARG A 277 13.76 1.58 -13.18
C ARG A 277 15.04 2.35 -12.91
N LYS A 278 15.53 2.31 -11.67
CA LYS A 278 16.80 2.94 -11.29
C LYS A 278 17.96 2.40 -12.13
N ARG A 279 18.02 1.08 -12.31
CA ARG A 279 19.06 0.46 -13.13
C ARG A 279 18.96 0.84 -14.60
N ALA A 280 17.74 0.92 -15.13
CA ALA A 280 17.49 1.33 -16.51
C ALA A 280 18.01 2.75 -16.75
N GLU A 281 17.73 3.67 -15.81
CA GLU A 281 18.27 5.03 -15.80
C GLU A 281 19.81 5.04 -15.70
N ASP A 282 20.41 4.25 -14.81
CA ASP A 282 21.86 4.17 -14.66
C ASP A 282 22.57 3.68 -15.95
N VAL A 283 21.90 2.85 -16.75
CA VAL A 283 22.48 2.24 -17.96
C VAL A 283 22.19 3.04 -19.22
N ASP A 284 20.96 3.52 -19.40
CA ASP A 284 20.47 4.15 -20.63
C ASP A 284 20.01 5.60 -20.44
N GLY A 285 20.03 6.15 -19.23
CA GLY A 285 19.65 7.53 -18.95
C GLY A 285 18.19 7.81 -19.33
N GLU A 286 17.96 8.94 -20.01
CA GLU A 286 16.63 9.34 -20.47
C GLU A 286 16.03 8.37 -21.50
N ASP A 287 16.87 7.69 -22.30
CA ASP A 287 16.41 6.69 -23.30
C ASP A 287 15.77 5.45 -22.65
N ALA A 288 15.95 5.29 -21.33
CA ALA A 288 15.34 4.22 -20.58
C ALA A 288 13.82 4.40 -20.40
N PHE A 289 13.31 5.61 -20.67
CA PHE A 289 11.94 6.00 -20.43
C PHE A 289 11.26 6.62 -21.65
N ILE A 290 9.94 6.54 -21.67
CA ILE A 290 9.09 7.30 -22.58
C ILE A 290 8.12 8.15 -21.75
N LEU A 291 7.80 9.34 -22.25
CA LEU A 291 6.79 10.20 -21.66
C LEU A 291 5.48 10.03 -22.42
N VAL A 292 4.42 9.74 -21.70
CA VAL A 292 3.06 9.61 -22.24
C VAL A 292 2.19 10.68 -21.60
N GLU A 293 1.48 11.45 -22.42
CA GLU A 293 0.49 12.41 -21.95
C GLU A 293 -0.89 11.75 -22.00
N GLU A 294 -1.53 11.60 -20.84
CA GLU A 294 -2.89 11.09 -20.71
C GLU A 294 -3.67 12.00 -19.75
N ASP A 295 -4.86 12.43 -20.16
CA ASP A 295 -5.72 13.35 -19.38
C ASP A 295 -5.05 14.66 -18.90
N GLY A 296 -3.99 15.10 -19.60
CA GLY A 296 -3.23 16.31 -19.26
C GLY A 296 -2.19 16.11 -18.17
N GLU A 297 -1.94 14.87 -17.76
CA GLU A 297 -0.84 14.46 -16.89
C GLU A 297 0.25 13.76 -17.73
N THR A 298 1.51 14.09 -17.49
CA THR A 298 2.64 13.43 -18.14
C THR A 298 3.14 12.29 -17.25
N GLU A 299 2.96 11.06 -17.70
CA GLU A 299 3.47 9.86 -17.03
C GLU A 299 4.77 9.38 -17.68
N GLN A 300 5.72 8.94 -16.85
CA GLN A 300 6.98 8.38 -17.30
C GLN A 300 6.95 6.84 -17.23
N LEU A 301 6.89 6.19 -18.39
CA LEU A 301 6.89 4.73 -18.53
C LEU A 301 8.28 4.23 -18.93
N LEU A 302 8.57 2.96 -18.68
CA LEU A 302 9.78 2.33 -19.22
C LEU A 302 9.69 2.23 -20.74
N ALA A 303 10.79 2.53 -21.43
CA ALA A 303 10.90 2.27 -22.86
C ALA A 303 10.74 0.76 -23.15
N PRO A 304 10.27 0.34 -24.34
CA PRO A 304 9.88 -1.05 -24.62
C PRO A 304 10.94 -2.11 -24.27
N LEU A 305 12.22 -1.79 -24.47
CA LEU A 305 13.33 -2.64 -24.06
C LEU A 305 13.31 -2.93 -22.55
N TRP A 306 13.28 -1.87 -21.75
CA TRP A 306 13.33 -1.95 -20.30
C TRP A 306 12.02 -2.46 -19.71
N GLN A 307 10.89 -2.17 -20.34
CA GLN A 307 9.60 -2.79 -19.97
C GLN A 307 9.66 -4.32 -20.14
N GLY A 308 10.16 -4.82 -21.28
CA GLY A 308 10.31 -6.26 -21.50
C GLY A 308 11.29 -6.92 -20.52
N ALA A 309 12.39 -6.23 -20.18
CA ALA A 309 13.29 -6.69 -19.13
C ALA A 309 12.59 -6.73 -17.75
N CYS A 310 11.81 -5.69 -17.41
CA CYS A 310 11.00 -5.63 -16.20
C CYS A 310 10.06 -6.82 -16.10
N ASP A 311 9.29 -7.08 -17.15
CA ASP A 311 8.33 -8.18 -17.22
C ASP A 311 9.03 -9.52 -16.98
N ALA A 312 10.20 -9.75 -17.57
CA ALA A 312 10.97 -10.98 -17.35
C ALA A 312 11.35 -11.19 -15.88
N PHE A 313 11.72 -10.12 -15.16
CA PHE A 313 12.03 -10.19 -13.73
C PHE A 313 10.78 -10.38 -12.87
N LEU A 314 9.68 -9.67 -13.18
CA LEU A 314 8.41 -9.84 -12.46
C LEU A 314 7.84 -11.25 -12.64
N TYR A 315 7.95 -11.83 -13.84
CA TYR A 315 7.49 -13.18 -14.12
C TYR A 315 8.33 -14.22 -13.36
N ALA A 316 9.66 -14.08 -13.39
CA ALA A 316 10.55 -14.92 -12.61
C ALA A 316 10.26 -14.81 -11.10
N ALA A 317 9.99 -13.60 -10.60
CA ALA A 317 9.63 -13.38 -9.20
C ALA A 317 8.31 -14.06 -8.81
N MET A 318 7.28 -13.98 -9.66
CA MET A 318 6.02 -14.70 -9.41
C MET A 318 6.24 -16.20 -9.28
N ALA A 319 6.96 -16.80 -10.22
CA ALA A 319 7.20 -18.24 -10.21
C ALA A 319 8.10 -18.71 -9.04
N ARG A 320 9.10 -17.90 -8.66
CA ARG A 320 10.12 -18.31 -7.68
C ARG A 320 9.81 -17.90 -6.25
N ALA A 321 9.18 -16.74 -6.05
CA ALA A 321 8.85 -16.20 -4.73
C ALA A 321 7.36 -16.40 -4.35
N ALA A 322 6.49 -16.76 -5.30
CA ALA A 322 5.11 -17.14 -5.03
C ALA A 322 4.71 -18.47 -5.71
N PRO A 323 5.48 -19.57 -5.54
CA PRO A 323 5.17 -20.85 -6.18
C PRO A 323 3.77 -21.38 -5.82
N GLN A 324 3.23 -21.02 -4.65
CA GLN A 324 1.87 -21.36 -4.23
C GLN A 324 0.77 -20.73 -5.10
N CYS A 325 1.11 -19.72 -5.91
CA CYS A 325 0.18 -19.04 -6.83
C CYS A 325 0.36 -19.51 -8.28
N VAL A 326 1.36 -20.35 -8.57
CA VAL A 326 1.75 -20.72 -9.93
C VAL A 326 1.48 -22.20 -10.19
N GLU A 327 0.70 -22.51 -11.22
CA GLU A 327 0.50 -23.88 -11.67
C GLU A 327 1.76 -24.43 -12.36
N LYS A 328 1.89 -25.76 -12.40
CA LYS A 328 3.07 -26.42 -12.95
C LYS A 328 3.36 -26.02 -14.41
N ASP A 329 2.30 -25.87 -15.21
CA ASP A 329 2.41 -25.51 -16.63
C ASP A 329 2.70 -24.01 -16.82
N ASP A 330 2.37 -23.17 -15.83
CA ASP A 330 2.63 -21.73 -15.83
C ASP A 330 4.08 -21.39 -15.40
N ALA A 331 4.74 -22.27 -14.63
CA ALA A 331 6.06 -22.00 -14.06
C ALA A 331 7.18 -21.88 -15.12
N ALA A 332 7.15 -22.72 -16.16
CA ALA A 332 8.20 -22.72 -17.19
C ALA A 332 8.16 -21.45 -18.07
N PRO A 333 7.00 -21.01 -18.60
CA PRO A 333 6.90 -19.74 -19.31
C PRO A 333 7.38 -18.54 -18.50
N LEU A 334 7.01 -18.47 -17.22
CA LEU A 334 7.35 -17.34 -16.35
C LEU A 334 8.85 -17.23 -16.07
N THR A 335 9.59 -18.33 -16.08
CA THR A 335 11.03 -18.36 -15.73
C THR A 335 11.96 -18.45 -16.93
N GLN A 336 11.43 -18.72 -18.13
CA GLN A 336 12.23 -19.04 -19.32
C GLN A 336 13.22 -17.93 -19.70
N ALA A 337 12.74 -16.69 -19.87
CA ALA A 337 13.58 -15.57 -20.31
C ALA A 337 14.71 -15.29 -19.31
N TRP A 338 14.35 -15.23 -18.02
CA TRP A 338 15.29 -15.02 -16.93
C TRP A 338 16.34 -16.14 -16.83
N SER A 339 15.90 -17.41 -16.89
CA SER A 339 16.79 -18.56 -16.76
C SER A 339 17.81 -18.65 -17.90
N ARG A 340 17.43 -18.26 -19.13
CA ARG A 340 18.38 -18.21 -20.26
C ARG A 340 19.53 -17.24 -20.02
N VAL A 341 19.27 -16.14 -19.32
CA VAL A 341 20.28 -15.11 -19.02
C VAL A 341 21.09 -15.46 -17.78
N TYR A 342 20.45 -16.00 -16.72
CA TYR A 342 21.08 -16.15 -15.40
C TYR A 342 21.32 -17.60 -14.96
N ALA A 343 20.55 -18.59 -15.42
CA ALA A 343 20.75 -19.99 -15.02
C ALA A 343 21.97 -20.64 -15.72
N ALA A 344 22.46 -20.09 -16.83
CA ALA A 344 23.70 -20.54 -17.48
C ALA A 344 24.97 -20.25 -16.67
N ALA A 345 24.90 -19.36 -15.67
CA ALA A 345 26.03 -19.00 -14.81
C ALA A 345 26.18 -19.93 -13.58
N GLY A 346 25.14 -20.68 -13.22
CA GLY A 346 25.11 -21.53 -12.00
C GLY A 346 25.58 -22.98 -12.18
N GLN A 347 25.97 -23.40 -13.39
CA GLN A 347 26.48 -24.76 -13.66
C GLN A 347 28.02 -24.84 -13.82
N ARG A 348 28.74 -23.78 -13.43
CA ARG A 348 30.23 -23.76 -13.36
C ARG A 348 30.73 -23.37 -11.96
N GLY A 349 30.06 -23.87 -10.92
CA GLY A 349 30.49 -23.76 -9.53
C GLY A 349 30.66 -25.14 -8.92
#